data_AF-A0A4U6RU48-F1
#
_entry.id   AF-A0A4U6RU48-F1
#
_cell.length_a   1.000
_cell.length_b   1.000
_cell.length_c   1.000
_cell.angle_alpha   90.00
_cell.angle_beta   90.00
_cell.angle_gamma   90.00
#
_symmetry.space_group_name_H-M   'P 1'
#
loop_
_entity.id
_entity.type
_entity.pdbx_description
1 polymer ?
#
loop_
_entity_poly.entity_id
_entity_poly.type
_entity_poly.pdbx_seq_one_letter_code
_entity_poly.pdbx_strand_id
1 'polypeptide(L)'
;MVAMPETVERVRRIDVDQYRYGFETLIESDKAPKGLSEDTVRFISAKKNEPAWMLEWRLEAYRRWLTMTEPTWARVDYPKIDYQDIYYYAAPKPKKTLSSIDEI
;
A
#
# COMPACT_ATOMS: atom_id res chain seq x y z
N MET A 1 -36.61 -6.61 -11.70
CA MET A 1 -36.13 -7.26 -12.94
C MET A 1 -35.02 -8.23 -12.55
N VAL A 2 -35.26 -9.54 -12.68
CA VAL A 2 -34.28 -10.60 -12.39
C VAL A 2 -33.44 -10.78 -13.65
N ALA A 3 -32.10 -10.82 -13.51
CA ALA A 3 -31.23 -11.09 -14.66
C ALA A 3 -31.57 -12.47 -15.24
N MET A 4 -31.75 -12.55 -16.57
CA MET A 4 -31.99 -13.84 -17.22
C MET A 4 -30.79 -14.78 -17.01
N PRO A 5 -31.02 -16.09 -16.84
CA PRO A 5 -29.93 -17.05 -16.62
C PRO A 5 -28.88 -17.01 -17.74
N GLU A 6 -29.28 -16.70 -18.97
CA GLU A 6 -28.37 -16.50 -20.10
C GLU A 6 -27.42 -15.31 -19.93
N THR A 7 -27.89 -14.23 -19.29
CA THR A 7 -27.07 -13.05 -19.00
C THR A 7 -26.03 -13.36 -17.93
N VAL A 8 -26.40 -14.14 -16.92
CA VAL A 8 -25.48 -14.58 -15.86
C VAL A 8 -24.39 -15.49 -16.43
N GLU A 9 -24.75 -16.42 -17.32
CA GLU A 9 -23.81 -17.32 -18.00
C GLU A 9 -22.86 -16.56 -18.94
N ARG A 10 -23.37 -15.54 -19.65
CA ARG A 10 -22.57 -14.72 -20.57
C ARG A 10 -21.55 -13.86 -19.82
N VAL A 11 -21.93 -13.28 -18.67
CA VAL A 11 -21.01 -12.50 -17.82
C VAL A 11 -19.93 -13.38 -17.21
N ARG A 12 -20.27 -14.62 -16.77
CA ARG A 12 -19.28 -15.60 -16.29
C ARG A 12 -18.30 -16.04 -17.38
N ARG A 13 -18.72 -16.11 -18.64
CA ARG A 13 -17.82 -16.40 -19.78
C ARG A 13 -16.88 -15.26 -20.14
N ILE A 14 -17.27 -14.01 -19.86
CA ILE A 14 -16.39 -12.84 -19.90
C ILE A 14 -15.62 -12.80 -18.58
N ASP A 15 -15.07 -13.96 -18.20
CA ASP A 15 -14.31 -14.10 -16.98
C ASP A 15 -13.09 -13.19 -17.09
N VAL A 16 -12.82 -12.48 -16.01
CA VAL A 16 -11.70 -11.54 -15.88
C VAL A 16 -10.36 -12.26 -16.09
N ASP A 17 -10.38 -13.60 -16.00
CA ASP A 17 -9.29 -14.54 -16.30
C ASP A 17 -8.83 -14.55 -17.78
N GLN A 18 -9.60 -13.96 -18.71
CA GLN A 18 -9.23 -13.86 -20.13
C GLN A 18 -8.56 -12.53 -20.51
N TYR A 19 -8.14 -11.71 -19.55
CA TYR A 19 -7.24 -10.59 -19.86
C TYR A 19 -5.82 -11.12 -20.07
N ARG A 20 -5.60 -11.74 -21.23
CA ARG A 20 -4.35 -12.39 -21.67
C ARG A 20 -3.10 -11.47 -21.62
N TYR A 21 -3.32 -10.16 -21.50
CA TYR A 21 -2.30 -9.10 -21.49
C TYR A 21 -2.26 -8.37 -20.14
N GLY A 22 -2.26 -9.11 -19.03
CA GLY A 22 -1.94 -8.54 -17.73
C GLY A 22 -0.49 -8.05 -17.72
N PHE A 23 -0.28 -6.75 -17.88
CA PHE A 23 1.05 -6.16 -17.73
C PHE A 23 1.39 -6.10 -16.23
N GLU A 24 2.08 -7.11 -15.72
CA GLU A 24 2.74 -7.05 -14.41
C GLU A 24 4.20 -6.64 -14.58
N THR A 25 4.69 -5.77 -13.70
CA THR A 25 6.12 -5.49 -13.60
C THR A 25 6.54 -5.82 -12.19
N LEU A 26 7.31 -6.90 -12.06
CA LEU A 26 7.92 -7.27 -10.79
C LEU A 26 9.03 -6.27 -10.48
N ILE A 27 8.71 -5.28 -9.66
CA ILE A 27 9.69 -4.31 -9.17
C ILE A 27 10.22 -4.79 -7.83
N GLU A 28 11.50 -5.13 -7.80
CA GLU A 28 12.19 -5.38 -6.54
C GLU A 28 12.12 -4.10 -5.69
N SER A 29 11.56 -4.22 -4.48
CA SER A 29 11.28 -3.07 -3.61
C SER A 29 11.87 -3.28 -2.23
N ASP A 30 12.50 -2.24 -1.69
CA ASP A 30 12.89 -2.19 -0.28
C ASP A 30 11.65 -1.83 0.54
N LYS A 31 11.37 -2.61 1.60
CA LYS A 31 10.19 -2.45 2.45
C LYS A 31 10.63 -2.27 3.89
N ALA A 32 9.96 -1.37 4.61
CA ALA A 32 10.12 -1.30 6.05
C ALA A 32 9.64 -2.62 6.71
N PRO A 33 10.03 -2.88 7.97
CA PRO A 33 9.35 -3.88 8.78
C PRO A 33 7.84 -3.66 8.80
N LYS A 34 7.07 -4.75 8.95
CA LYS A 34 5.62 -4.65 9.12
C LYS A 34 5.29 -3.94 10.43
N GLY A 35 4.22 -3.17 10.39
CA GLY A 35 3.60 -2.57 11.55
C GLY A 35 3.97 -1.13 11.83
N LEU A 36 3.11 -0.50 12.63
CA LEU A 36 3.17 0.92 12.94
C LEU A 36 3.74 1.13 14.34
N SER A 37 4.97 1.64 14.38
CA SER A 37 5.68 2.04 15.60
C SER A 37 6.37 3.40 15.40
N GLU A 38 6.85 4.02 16.48
CA GLU A 38 7.69 5.22 16.38
C GLU A 38 8.95 4.95 15.54
N ASP A 39 9.51 3.74 15.63
CA ASP A 39 10.69 3.33 14.85
C ASP A 39 10.38 3.29 13.35
N THR A 40 9.21 2.78 12.95
CA THR A 40 8.77 2.82 11.56
C THR A 40 8.64 4.26 11.07
N VAL A 41 8.10 5.17 11.89
CA VAL A 41 8.00 6.60 11.54
C VAL A 41 9.39 7.25 11.37
N ARG A 42 10.32 6.98 12.30
CA ARG A 42 11.71 7.47 12.22
C ARG A 42 12.44 6.91 11.00
N PHE A 43 12.26 5.62 10.72
CA PHE A 43 12.82 4.95 9.53
C PHE A 43 12.34 5.63 8.24
N ILE A 44 11.04 5.88 8.12
CA ILE A 44 10.45 6.54 6.94
C ILE A 44 11.01 7.95 6.77
N SER A 45 11.07 8.71 7.86
CA SER A 45 11.56 10.09 7.85
C SER A 45 13.03 10.16 7.43
N ALA A 46 13.86 9.26 7.95
CA ALA A 46 15.27 9.13 7.57
C ALA A 46 15.44 8.73 6.11
N LYS A 47 14.66 7.75 5.62
CA LYS A 47 14.68 7.32 4.21
C LYS A 47 14.28 8.43 3.23
N LYS A 48 13.41 9.35 3.66
CA LYS A 48 12.93 10.49 2.86
C LYS A 48 13.75 11.76 3.03
N ASN A 49 14.78 11.74 3.89
CA ASN A 49 15.58 12.92 4.23
C ASN A 49 14.72 14.14 4.64
N GLU A 50 13.71 13.89 5.49
CA GLU A 50 12.78 14.92 5.93
C GLU A 50 13.43 15.86 6.97
N PRO A 51 13.03 17.14 7.01
CA PRO A 51 13.50 18.07 8.03
C PRO A 51 12.97 17.68 9.42
N ALA A 52 13.70 18.05 10.48
CA ALA A 52 13.39 17.65 11.86
C ALA A 52 11.97 17.99 12.32
N TRP A 53 11.44 19.15 11.91
CA TRP A 53 10.07 19.55 12.27
C TRP A 53 9.00 18.60 11.70
N MET A 54 9.26 17.99 10.54
CA MET A 54 8.34 17.04 9.92
C MET A 54 8.35 15.70 10.65
N LEU A 55 9.52 15.25 11.13
CA LEU A 55 9.62 14.07 11.97
C LEU A 55 8.82 14.25 13.27
N GLU A 56 9.02 15.37 13.97
CA GLU A 56 8.30 15.64 15.22
C GLU A 56 6.79 15.71 15.00
N TRP A 57 6.35 16.34 13.91
CA TRP A 57 4.94 16.38 13.56
C TRP A 57 4.35 14.99 13.31
N ARG A 58 5.08 14.11 12.62
CA ARG A 58 4.65 12.71 12.40
C ARG A 58 4.59 11.91 13.70
N LEU A 59 5.56 12.11 14.60
CA LEU A 59 5.58 11.45 15.91
C LEU A 59 4.43 11.91 16.80
N GLU A 60 4.12 13.21 16.80
CA GLU A 60 2.97 13.76 17.51
C GLU A 60 1.65 13.17 16.97
N ALA A 61 1.51 13.09 15.64
CA ALA A 61 0.35 12.48 15.01
C ALA A 61 0.19 11.00 15.39
N TYR A 62 1.29 10.23 15.43
CA TYR A 62 1.27 8.84 15.87
C TYR A 62 0.82 8.70 17.33
N ARG A 63 1.37 9.50 18.24
CA ARG A 63 0.99 9.49 19.66
C ARG A 63 -0.48 9.84 19.85
N ARG A 64 -0.99 10.82 19.08
CA ARG A 64 -2.40 11.18 19.09
C ARG A 64 -3.28 10.07 18.52
N TRP A 65 -2.84 9.39 17.47
CA TRP A 65 -3.58 8.28 16.89
C TRP A 65 -3.72 7.10 17.86
N LEU A 66 -2.71 6.82 18.69
CA LEU A 66 -2.78 5.77 19.72
C LEU A 66 -3.89 6.01 20.77
N THR A 67 -4.30 7.26 21.00
CA THR A 67 -5.36 7.60 21.95
C THR A 67 -6.74 7.69 21.29
N MET A 68 -6.81 7.57 19.96
CA MET A 68 -8.06 7.64 19.22
C MET A 68 -8.76 6.28 19.19
N THR A 69 -10.09 6.33 19.28
CA THR A 69 -10.95 5.16 19.05
C THR A 69 -11.52 5.21 17.64
N GLU A 70 -11.55 4.06 16.97
CA GLU A 70 -12.17 3.91 15.66
C GLU A 70 -13.67 4.28 15.71
N PRO A 71 -14.15 5.22 14.86
CA PRO A 71 -15.54 5.63 14.86
C PRO A 71 -16.46 4.58 14.22
N THR A 72 -17.61 4.34 14.84
CA THR A 72 -18.59 3.31 14.41
C THR A 72 -19.93 3.89 13.93
N TRP A 73 -20.01 5.20 13.69
CA TRP A 73 -21.25 5.87 13.28
C TRP A 73 -21.68 5.55 11.84
N ALA A 74 -20.76 5.05 11.01
CA ALA A 74 -21.06 4.67 9.63
C ALA A 74 -21.78 3.31 9.59
N ARG A 75 -22.84 3.20 8.78
CA ARG A 75 -23.60 1.96 8.60
C ARG A 75 -22.91 1.02 7.59
N VAL A 76 -21.66 0.68 7.87
CA VAL A 76 -20.84 -0.23 7.08
C VAL A 76 -20.24 -1.28 8.01
N ASP A 77 -20.21 -2.52 7.56
CA ASP A 77 -19.58 -3.63 8.27
C ASP A 77 -18.29 -3.98 7.53
N TYR A 78 -17.18 -3.96 8.26
CA TYR A 78 -15.86 -4.33 7.74
C TYR A 78 -15.04 -4.98 8.86
N PRO A 79 -14.17 -5.95 8.52
CA PRO A 79 -13.26 -6.51 9.48
C PRO A 79 -12.30 -5.42 9.99
N LYS A 80 -11.97 -5.47 11.28
CA LYS A 80 -11.00 -4.53 11.86
C LYS A 80 -9.67 -4.61 11.12
N ILE A 81 -9.10 -3.44 10.85
CA ILE A 81 -7.82 -3.33 10.18
C ILE A 81 -6.72 -3.74 11.16
N ASP A 82 -5.93 -4.76 10.80
CA ASP A 82 -4.70 -5.06 11.50
C ASP A 82 -3.60 -4.10 11.05
N TYR A 83 -3.45 -2.98 11.77
CA TYR A 83 -2.43 -1.98 11.51
C TYR A 83 -0.99 -2.53 11.70
N GLN A 84 -0.81 -3.68 12.35
CA GLN A 84 0.51 -4.27 12.54
C GLN A 84 0.95 -5.17 11.39
N ASP A 85 0.03 -5.61 10.52
CA ASP A 85 0.36 -6.45 9.36
C ASP A 85 0.65 -5.64 8.06
N ILE A 86 0.64 -4.31 8.15
CA ILE A 86 0.79 -3.40 7.00
C ILE A 86 2.25 -2.96 6.81
N TYR A 87 2.69 -2.85 5.56
CA TYR A 87 3.93 -2.18 5.19
C TYR A 87 3.68 -0.67 4.99
N TYR A 88 4.20 0.16 5.89
CA TYR A 88 4.05 1.62 5.82
C TYR A 88 5.06 2.32 4.89
N TYR A 89 6.03 1.56 4.38
CA TYR A 89 7.01 2.04 3.41
C TYR A 89 7.38 0.92 2.44
N ALA A 90 7.29 1.24 1.16
CA ALA A 90 7.84 0.45 0.08
C ALA A 90 8.40 1.44 -0.95
N ALA A 91 9.66 1.25 -1.32
CA ALA A 91 10.29 2.02 -2.39
C ALA A 91 10.90 1.06 -3.41
N PRO A 92 10.75 1.32 -4.72
CA PRO A 92 11.41 0.51 -5.74
C PRO A 92 12.92 0.64 -5.58
N LYS A 93 13.65 -0.47 -5.75
CA LYS A 93 15.10 -0.41 -5.81
C LYS A 93 15.50 0.43 -7.02
N PRO A 94 16.45 1.37 -6.87
CA PRO A 94 16.91 2.16 -7.99
C PRO A 94 17.48 1.21 -9.05
N LYS A 95 16.98 1.32 -10.29
CA LYS A 95 17.58 0.60 -11.42
C LYS A 95 19.04 1.05 -11.53
N LYS A 96 19.93 0.10 -11.81
CA LYS A 96 21.34 0.39 -12.10
C LYS A 96 21.37 1.46 -13.19
N THR A 97 21.84 2.67 -12.85
CA THR A 97 22.07 3.72 -13.83
C THR A 97 23.25 3.25 -14.68
N LEU A 98 22.97 2.78 -15.89
CA LEU A 98 24.02 2.51 -16.88
C LEU A 98 24.66 3.85 -17.20
N SER A 99 25.99 3.91 -17.10
CA SER A 99 26.74 5.16 -17.25
C SER A 99 26.95 5.52 -18.72
N SER A 100 26.74 4.56 -19.63
CA SER A 100 26.78 4.75 -21.07
C SER A 100 25.70 3.91 -21.77
N ILE A 101 25.28 4.38 -22.95
CA ILE A 101 24.43 3.63 -23.90
C ILE A 101 25.11 2.34 -24.37
N ASP A 102 26.45 2.26 -24.26
CA ASP A 102 27.25 1.09 -24.65
C ASP A 102 27.23 -0.06 -23.62
N GLU A 103 26.56 0.10 -22.48
CA GLU A 103 26.45 -0.94 -21.44
C GLU A 103 25.18 -1.81 -21.55
N ILE A 104 24.38 -1.65 -22.62
CA ILE A 104 23.20 -2.48 -22.94
C ILE A 104 23.63 -3.68 -23.79
#